data_AF-Q6PP61-F1
#
_entry.id   AF-Q6PP61-F1
#
_cell.length_a   1.000
_cell.length_b   1.000
_cell.length_c   1.000
_cell.angle_alpha   90.00
_cell.angle_beta   90.00
_cell.angle_gamma   90.00
#
_symmetry.space_group_name_H-M   'P 1'
#
loop_
_entity.id
_entity.type
_entity.pdbx_description
1 polymer ?
#
loop_
_entity_poly.entity_id
_entity_poly.type
_entity_poly.pdbx_seq_one_letter_code
_entity_poly.pdbx_strand_id
1 'polypeptide(L)' 'VPGRLNQASIFIKREGLYYGQCSEICGINHGFMPIVVEAVALPNYINWIFNKLSE' A
#
# COMPACT_ATOMS: atom_id res chain seq x y z
N VAL A 1 -7.12 -11.88 -7.53
CA VAL A 1 -8.01 -12.92 -8.09
C VAL A 1 -9.12 -13.18 -7.09
N PRO A 2 -10.40 -13.01 -7.44
CA PRO A 2 -11.51 -13.25 -6.53
C PRO A 2 -11.49 -14.70 -5.98
N GLY A 3 -11.71 -14.88 -4.68
CA GLY A 3 -11.74 -16.21 -4.04
C GLY A 3 -10.38 -16.85 -3.74
N ARG A 4 -9.26 -16.15 -3.97
CA ARG A 4 -7.89 -16.64 -3.67
C ARG A 4 -7.11 -15.65 -2.81
N LEU A 5 -6.45 -16.14 -1.76
CA LEU A 5 -5.47 -15.38 -0.98
C LEU A 5 -4.08 -15.54 -1.61
N ASN A 6 -3.53 -14.44 -2.12
CA ASN A 6 -2.17 -14.40 -2.67
C ASN A 6 -1.21 -13.82 -1.61
N GLN A 7 0.05 -14.28 -1.61
CA GLN A 7 1.09 -13.81 -0.69
C GLN A 7 2.28 -13.26 -1.47
N ALA A 8 2.84 -12.14 -1.00
CA ALA A 8 4.12 -11.60 -1.44
C ALA A 8 4.87 -11.04 -0.22
N SER A 9 6.19 -11.18 -0.21
CA SER A 9 7.05 -10.65 0.85
C SER A 9 7.65 -9.32 0.43
N ILE A 10 7.66 -8.35 1.34
CA ILE A 10 8.20 -7.01 1.09
C ILE A 10 9.16 -6.66 2.24
N PHE A 11 10.35 -6.16 1.89
CA PHE A 11 11.31 -5.59 2.83
C PHE A 11 11.90 -4.31 2.26
N ILE A 12 11.49 -3.16 2.81
CA ILE A 12 11.87 -1.83 2.31
C ILE A 12 13.11 -1.33 3.08
N LYS A 13 14.19 -1.02 2.35
CA LYS A 13 15.47 -0.61 2.95
C LYS A 13 15.59 0.89 3.21
N ARG A 14 14.73 1.72 2.60
CA ARG A 14 14.82 3.18 2.64
C ARG A 14 13.43 3.78 2.79
N GLU A 15 13.33 4.80 3.63
CA GLU A 15 12.10 5.60 3.76
C GLU A 15 11.78 6.33 2.45
N GLY A 16 10.50 6.61 2.22
CA GLY A 16 10.04 7.34 1.03
C GLY A 16 8.69 6.86 0.49
N LEU A 17 8.29 7.46 -0.63
CA LEU A 17 7.06 7.13 -1.35
C LEU A 17 7.36 6.23 -2.56
N TYR A 18 6.64 5.12 -2.65
CA TYR A 18 6.73 4.14 -3.74
C TYR A 18 5.40 4.09 -4.48
N TYR A 19 5.46 4.23 -5.81
CA TYR A 19 4.29 4.32 -6.68
C TYR A 19 4.16 3.08 -7.55
N GLY A 20 2.92 2.62 -7.73
CA GLY A 20 2.56 1.54 -8.63
C GLY A 20 1.20 1.80 -9.30
N GLN A 21 0.88 0.98 -10.29
CA GLN A 21 -0.41 1.02 -10.99
C GLN A 21 -1.01 -0.39 -11.03
N CYS A 22 -2.32 -0.46 -11.27
CA CYS A 22 -2.97 -1.74 -11.54
C CYS A 22 -2.38 -2.37 -12.81
N SER A 23 -2.00 -3.65 -12.73
CA SER A 23 -1.36 -4.39 -13.83
C SER A 23 -2.27 -5.43 -14.50
N GLU A 24 -3.59 -5.36 -14.24
CA GLU A 24 -4.59 -6.26 -14.84
C GLU A 24 -5.83 -5.47 -15.24
N ILE A 25 -6.30 -5.63 -16.48
CA ILE A 25 -7.44 -4.88 -16.97
C ILE A 25 -8.70 -5.21 -16.15
N CYS A 26 -9.26 -4.20 -15.47
CA CYS A 26 -10.34 -4.40 -14.51
C CYS A 26 -11.59 -3.51 -14.76
N GLY A 27 -11.66 -2.86 -15.91
CA GLY A 27 -12.78 -2.00 -16.31
C GLY A 27 -12.34 -0.61 -16.81
N ILE A 28 -13.31 0.28 -17.01
CA ILE A 28 -13.12 1.63 -17.60
C ILE A 28 -12.08 2.45 -16.84
N ASN A 29 -12.06 2.33 -15.51
CA ASN A 29 -11.16 3.10 -14.64
C ASN A 29 -9.83 2.38 -14.33
N HIS A 30 -9.46 1.35 -15.09
CA HIS A 30 -8.24 0.58 -14.86
C HIS A 30 -6.98 1.46 -14.76
N GLY A 31 -6.87 2.52 -15.57
CA GLY A 31 -5.73 3.46 -15.52
C GLY A 31 -5.79 4.50 -14.38
N PHE A 32 -6.92 4.61 -13.68
CA PHE A 32 -7.18 5.64 -12.66
C PHE A 32 -7.18 5.07 -11.23
N MET A 33 -6.52 3.93 -11.02
CA MET A 33 -6.35 3.31 -9.71
C MET A 33 -4.87 3.13 -9.36
N PRO A 34 -4.17 4.22 -8.97
CA PRO A 34 -2.79 4.15 -8.53
C PRO A 34 -2.68 3.48 -7.15
N ILE A 35 -1.51 2.91 -6.87
CA ILE A 35 -1.13 2.35 -5.57
C ILE A 35 0.04 3.18 -5.03
N VAL A 36 -0.05 3.62 -3.78
CA VAL A 36 1.03 4.35 -3.09
C VAL A 36 1.37 3.62 -1.79
N VAL A 37 2.65 3.36 -1.59
CA VAL A 37 3.19 2.82 -0.33
C VAL A 37 4.15 3.84 0.25
N GLU A 38 3.88 4.29 1.47
CA GLU A 38 4.77 5.15 2.24
C GLU A 38 5.58 4.28 3.23
N ALA A 39 6.90 4.32 3.10
CA ALA A 39 7.81 3.70 4.06
C ALA A 39 8.33 4.76 5.02
N VAL A 40 8.07 4.56 6.31
CA VAL A 40 8.46 5.49 7.38
C VAL A 40 9.22 4.75 8.48
N ALA A 41 9.91 5.50 9.33
CA ALA A 41 10.46 4.99 10.58
C ALA A 41 9.36 4.36 11.46
N LEU A 42 9.70 3.28 12.18
CA LEU A 42 8.78 2.56 13.07
C LEU A 42 8.02 3.47 14.07
N PRO A 43 8.65 4.47 14.73
CA PRO A 43 7.93 5.34 15.66
C PRO A 43 6.80 6.14 14.99
N ASN A 44 7.02 6.60 13.76
CA ASN A 44 6.01 7.35 13.00
C ASN A 44 4.82 6.45 12.63
N TYR A 45 5.10 5.20 12.24
CA TYR A 45 4.08 4.21 11.93
C TYR A 45 3.21 3.87 13.14
N ILE A 46 3.82 3.66 14.32
CA ILE A 46 3.08 3.37 15.56
C ILE A 46 2.19 4.55 15.95
N ASN A 47 2.72 5.78 15.90
CA ASN A 47 1.94 6.98 16.19
C ASN A 47 0.77 7.15 15.22
N TRP A 48 0.99 6.89 13.93
CA TRP A 48 -0.06 6.94 12.92
C TRP A 48 -1.18 5.91 13.20
N ILE A 49 -0.83 4.66 13.55
CA ILE A 49 -1.82 3.64 13.95
C ILE A 49 -2.63 4.11 15.15
N PHE A 50 -1.97 4.61 16.19
CA PHE A 50 -2.65 5.05 17.41
C PHE A 50 -3.70 6.12 17.10
N ASN A 51 -3.31 7.15 16.33
CA ASN A 51 -4.23 8.21 15.92
C ASN A 51 -5.39 7.65 15.07
N LYS A 52 -5.13 6.72 14.15
CA LYS A 52 -6.18 6.10 13.31
C LYS A 52 -7.15 5.19 14.04
N LEU A 53 -6.74 4.59 15.15
CA LEU A 53 -7.63 3.77 15.99
C LEU A 53 -8.43 4.63 16.98
N SER A 54 -7.95 5.83 17.29
CA SER A 54 -8.65 6.78 18.16
C SER A 54 -9.66 7.68 17.44
N GLU A 55 -9.59 7.73 16.11
CA GLU A 55 -10.63 8.30 15.22
C GLU A 55 -11.87 7.39 15.18
#